data_AF-A0A962EU19-F1
#
_entry.id   AF-A0A962EU19-F1
#
_cell.length_a   1.000
_cell.length_b   1.000
_cell.length_c   1.000
_cell.angle_alpha   90.00
_cell.angle_beta   90.00
_cell.angle_gamma   90.00
#
_symmetry.space_group_name_H-M   'P 1'
#
loop_
_entity.id
_entity.type
_entity.pdbx_description
1 polymer ?
#
loop_
_entity_poly.entity_id
_entity_poly.type
_entity_poly.pdbx_seq_one_letter_code
_entity_poly.pdbx_strand_id
1 'polypeptide(L)'
;MYDQVERRARRLKDMIHRTGANSSRLVRHRGGATIAEASRNCLVCPHPTACLEWLDDPSLADPAPPPFCANCALLSEFRDHAEGEAPP
;
A
#
# COMPACT_ATOMS: atom_id res chain seq x y z
N MET A 1 5.59 23.32 -7.47
CA MET A 1 4.75 22.82 -6.36
C MET A 1 3.72 21.81 -6.88
N TYR A 2 4.18 20.70 -7.48
CA TYR A 2 3.35 19.56 -7.95
C TYR A 2 3.90 18.21 -7.45
N ASP A 3 5.16 18.21 -7.01
CA ASP A 3 5.94 17.05 -6.60
C ASP A 3 5.35 16.30 -5.39
N GLN A 4 4.70 16.99 -4.44
CA GLN A 4 4.10 16.32 -3.28
C GLN A 4 2.86 15.49 -3.63
N VAL A 5 2.05 15.91 -4.60
CA VAL A 5 0.83 15.19 -4.99
C VAL A 5 1.19 13.96 -5.83
N GLU A 6 2.14 14.10 -6.77
CA GLU A 6 2.65 12.96 -7.53
C GLU A 6 3.36 11.93 -6.66
N ARG A 7 4.18 12.38 -5.70
CA ARG A 7 4.83 11.46 -4.74
C ARG A 7 3.80 10.72 -3.89
N ARG A 8 2.71 11.37 -3.47
CA ARG A 8 1.65 10.72 -2.67
C ARG A 8 0.83 9.71 -3.47
N ALA A 9 0.53 9.97 -4.74
CA ALA A 9 -0.14 8.99 -5.61
C ALA A 9 0.76 7.77 -5.91
N ARG A 10 2.07 7.99 -6.10
CA ARG A 10 3.03 6.90 -6.29
C ARG A 10 3.19 6.03 -5.04
N ARG A 11 3.13 6.60 -3.83
CA ARG A 11 3.24 5.85 -2.56
C ARG A 11 2.19 4.77 -2.41
N LEU A 12 0.92 5.02 -2.77
CA LEU A 12 -0.11 3.99 -2.66
C LEU A 12 0.20 2.80 -3.56
N LYS A 13 0.64 3.06 -4.80
CA LYS A 13 1.02 2.00 -5.74
C LYS A 13 2.20 1.18 -5.21
N ASP A 14 3.18 1.85 -4.61
CA ASP A 14 4.36 1.23 -4.01
C ASP A 14 3.98 0.35 -2.80
N MET A 15 3.10 0.85 -1.92
CA MET A 15 2.55 0.06 -0.81
C MET A 15 1.80 -1.18 -1.31
N ILE A 16 0.95 -1.05 -2.32
CA ILE A 16 0.20 -2.18 -2.89
C ILE A 16 1.17 -3.23 -3.45
N HIS A 17 2.20 -2.80 -4.18
CA HIS A 17 3.20 -3.70 -4.73
C HIS A 17 3.99 -4.42 -3.62
N ARG A 18 4.49 -3.66 -2.64
CA ARG A 18 5.28 -4.20 -1.53
C ARG A 18 4.47 -5.19 -0.68
N THR A 19 3.24 -4.82 -0.29
CA THR A 19 2.36 -5.68 0.53
C THR A 19 1.85 -6.93 -0.20
N GLY A 20 1.95 -6.98 -1.53
CA GLY A 20 1.31 -8.01 -2.34
C GLY A 20 -0.21 -7.84 -2.44
N ALA A 21 -0.73 -6.64 -2.16
CA ALA A 21 -2.14 -6.37 -2.31
C ALA A 21 -2.56 -6.39 -3.79
N ASN A 22 -3.70 -7.00 -4.09
CA ASN A 22 -4.16 -7.13 -5.46
C ASN A 22 -4.78 -5.81 -5.96
N SER A 23 -4.00 -5.01 -6.68
CA SER A 23 -4.43 -3.72 -7.24
C SER A 23 -5.68 -3.82 -8.10
N SER A 24 -5.81 -4.90 -8.87
CA SER A 24 -6.95 -5.12 -9.76
C SER A 24 -8.24 -5.38 -8.98
N ARG A 25 -8.16 -6.13 -7.87
CA ARG A 25 -9.28 -6.32 -6.94
C ARG A 25 -9.64 -5.02 -6.24
N LEU A 26 -8.65 -4.23 -5.80
CA LEU A 26 -8.87 -2.92 -5.18
C LEU A 26 -9.59 -1.91 -6.11
N VAL A 27 -9.18 -1.85 -7.39
CA VAL A 27 -9.81 -0.95 -8.38
C VAL A 27 -11.22 -1.41 -8.74
N ARG A 28 -11.46 -2.73 -8.82
CA ARG A 28 -12.80 -3.27 -9.11
C ARG A 28 -13.73 -3.20 -7.91
N HIS A 29 -13.18 -3.26 -6.70
CA HIS A 29 -13.97 -3.22 -5.48
C HIS A 29 -14.70 -1.88 -5.34
N ARG A 30 -16.02 -1.96 -5.15
CA ARG A 30 -16.94 -0.81 -5.09
C ARG A 30 -16.74 0.20 -6.23
N GLY A 31 -16.41 -0.29 -7.43
CA GLY A 31 -16.20 0.57 -8.61
C GLY A 31 -15.04 1.56 -8.47
N GLY A 32 -14.04 1.26 -7.65
CA GLY A 32 -12.87 2.11 -7.44
C GLY A 32 -12.99 3.09 -6.27
N ALA A 33 -14.10 3.08 -5.54
CA ALA A 33 -14.24 3.88 -4.32
C ALA A 33 -13.17 3.54 -3.28
N THR A 34 -12.81 2.26 -3.16
CA THR A 34 -11.80 1.77 -2.20
C THR A 34 -10.41 2.29 -2.51
N ILE A 35 -10.00 2.36 -3.78
CA ILE A 35 -8.70 2.92 -4.15
C ILE A 35 -8.66 4.45 -4.01
N ALA A 36 -9.80 5.12 -4.23
CA ALA A 36 -9.94 6.55 -4.00
C ALA A 36 -9.84 6.89 -2.50
N GLU A 37 -10.46 6.09 -1.64
CA GLU A 37 -10.35 6.22 -0.18
C GLU A 37 -8.92 5.97 0.29
N ALA A 38 -8.28 4.90 -0.18
CA ALA A 38 -6.89 4.61 0.17
C ALA A 38 -5.94 5.74 -0.26
N SER A 39 -6.19 6.33 -1.43
CA SER A 39 -5.44 7.50 -1.92
C SER A 39 -5.64 8.72 -1.01
N ARG A 40 -6.88 8.99 -0.59
CA ARG A 40 -7.19 10.07 0.36
C ARG A 40 -6.49 9.87 1.70
N ASN A 41 -6.49 8.64 2.22
CA ASN A 41 -5.79 8.29 3.46
C ASN A 41 -4.28 8.56 3.35
N CYS A 42 -3.65 8.21 2.22
CA CYS A 42 -2.26 8.55 1.95
C CYS A 42 -2.02 10.07 1.84
N LEU A 43 -3.00 10.83 1.33
CA LEU A 43 -2.90 12.29 1.20
C LEU A 43 -2.94 13.02 2.54
N VAL A 44 -3.76 12.54 3.49
CA VAL A 44 -3.93 13.13 4.83
C VAL A 44 -3.03 12.48 5.89
N CYS A 45 -2.21 11.51 5.52
CA CYS A 45 -1.36 10.77 6.46
C CYS A 45 -0.37 11.71 7.16
N PRO A 46 -0.36 11.75 8.51
CA PRO A 46 0.54 12.60 9.27
C PRO A 46 1.99 12.08 9.31
N HIS A 47 2.24 10.82 8.93
CA HIS A 47 3.55 10.17 8.99
C HIS A 47 4.07 9.73 7.61
N PRO A 48 4.24 10.64 6.64
CA PRO A 48 4.70 10.29 5.30
C PRO A 48 6.15 9.80 5.28
N THR A 49 7.00 10.29 6.20
CA THR A 49 8.41 9.90 6.29
C THR A 49 8.55 8.45 6.74
N ALA A 50 7.90 8.07 7.84
CA ALA A 50 7.91 6.68 8.33
C ALA A 50 7.36 5.67 7.30
N CYS A 51 6.39 6.08 6.50
CA CYS A 51 5.88 5.27 5.39
C CYS A 51 6.94 5.10 4.28
N LEU A 52 7.69 6.15 3.95
CA LEU A 52 8.78 6.06 2.97
C LEU A 52 9.96 5.24 3.48
N GLU A 53 10.34 5.41 4.75
CA GLU A 53 11.39 4.60 5.38
C GLU A 53 11.00 3.13 5.37
N TRP A 54 9.74 2.82 5.72
CA TRP A 54 9.22 1.46 5.60
C TRP A 54 9.25 0.95 4.15
N LEU A 55 8.89 1.76 3.16
CA LEU A 55 8.92 1.39 1.73
C LEU A 55 10.35 1.20 1.17
N ASP A 56 11.31 1.97 1.67
CA ASP A 56 12.70 1.93 1.22
C ASP A 56 13.49 0.80 1.89
N ASP A 57 13.10 0.37 3.09
CA ASP A 57 13.81 -0.66 3.84
C ASP A 57 13.64 -2.04 3.19
N PRO A 58 14.68 -2.65 2.58
CA PRO A 58 14.57 -3.94 1.93
C PRO A 58 14.78 -5.11 2.91
N SER A 59 15.10 -4.82 4.18
CA SER A 59 15.46 -5.82 5.20
C SER A 59 14.24 -6.41 5.91
N LEU A 60 13.09 -5.75 5.82
CA LEU A 60 11.82 -6.22 6.35
C LEU A 60 11.33 -7.44 5.55
N ALA A 61 11.54 -8.63 6.12
CA ALA A 61 11.11 -9.91 5.56
C ALA A 61 9.58 -10.07 5.50
N ASP A 62 8.85 -9.43 6.41
CA ASP A 62 7.38 -9.39 6.35
C ASP A 62 6.93 -8.07 5.71
N PRO A 63 6.28 -8.13 4.54
CA PRO A 63 5.79 -6.95 3.86
C PRO A 63 4.45 -6.45 4.42
N ALA A 64 4.08 -6.77 5.66
CA ALA A 64 2.83 -6.26 6.22
C ALA A 64 2.87 -4.73 6.34
N PRO A 65 1.73 -4.08 6.03
CA PRO A 65 1.63 -2.64 6.20
C PRO A 65 1.80 -2.27 7.68
N PRO A 66 2.41 -1.11 7.99
CA PRO A 66 2.64 -0.73 9.37
C PRO A 66 1.30 -0.47 10.09
N PRO A 67 1.21 -0.80 11.40
CA PRO A 67 -0.05 -0.72 12.15
C PRO A 67 -0.58 0.73 12.31
N PHE A 68 0.30 1.73 12.16
CA PHE A 68 -0.09 3.13 12.17
C PHE A 68 -0.72 3.60 10.84
N CYS A 69 -0.64 2.80 9.77
CA CYS A 69 -1.15 3.18 8.46
C CYS A 69 -2.69 3.05 8.43
N ALA A 70 -3.37 4.12 8.05
CA ALA A 70 -4.83 4.10 7.84
C ALA A 70 -5.27 3.11 6.75
N ASN A 71 -4.37 2.75 5.82
CA ASN A 71 -4.60 1.72 4.81
C ASN A 71 -4.17 0.33 5.25
N CYS A 72 -3.73 0.12 6.49
CA CYS A 72 -3.22 -1.18 6.97
C CYS A 72 -4.27 -2.28 6.83
N ALA A 73 -5.47 -2.07 7.39
CA ALA A 73 -6.53 -3.06 7.33
C ALA A 73 -6.96 -3.36 5.88
N LEU A 74 -7.10 -2.31 5.07
CA LEU A 74 -7.46 -2.43 3.66
C LEU A 74 -6.39 -3.18 2.87
N LEU A 75 -5.11 -2.79 2.97
CA LEU A 75 -4.04 -3.47 2.25
C LEU A 75 -3.97 -4.94 2.67
N SER A 76 -4.04 -5.24 3.97
CA SER A 76 -4.06 -6.60 4.51
C SER A 76 -5.24 -7.44 4.02
N GLU A 77 -6.43 -6.87 3.91
CA GLU A 77 -7.62 -7.56 3.38
C GLU A 77 -7.46 -7.97 1.91
N PHE A 78 -6.76 -7.14 1.12
CA PHE A 78 -6.52 -7.38 -0.30
C PHE A 78 -5.16 -8.02 -0.58
N ARG A 79 -4.37 -8.37 0.45
CA ARG A 79 -3.15 -9.17 0.28
C ARG A 79 -3.54 -10.49 -0.36
N ASP A 80 -2.95 -10.78 -1.50
CA ASP A 80 -2.96 -12.14 -1.99
C ASP A 80 -2.02 -12.91 -1.06
N HIS A 81 -2.57 -13.76 -0.20
CA HIS A 81 -1.76 -14.80 0.42
C HIS A 81 -1.31 -15.69 -0.74
N ALA A 82 -0.17 -15.36 -1.33
CA ALA A 82 0.57 -16.28 -2.17
C ALA A 82 1.06 -17.41 -1.27
N GLU A 83 0.15 -18.31 -0.91
CA GLU A 83 0.53 -19.62 -0.43
C GLU A 83 1.18 -20.36 -1.62
N GLY A 84 2.50 -20.52 -1.54
CA GLY A 84 3.22 -21.59 -2.22
C GLY A 84 3.87 -21.25 -3.55
N GLU A 85 5.13 -20.79 -3.51
CA GLU A 85 6.12 -21.24 -4.49
C GLU A 85 7.37 -21.67 -3.72
N ALA A 86 7.48 -22.99 -3.49
CA ALA A 86 8.72 -23.63 -3.09
C ALA A 86 9.62 -23.74 -4.35
N PRO A 87 10.85 -23.22 -4.34
CA PRO A 87 11.79 -23.36 -5.46
C PRO A 87 12.42 -24.78 -5.49
N PRO A 88 13.02 -25.18 -6.64
CA PRO A 88 12.80 -26.47 -7.33
C PRO A 88 13.33 -27.74 -6.66
#